data_AF-A0A7J8Z1E1-F1
#
_entry.id   AF-A0A7J8Z1E1-F1
#
_cell.length_a   1.000
_cell.length_b   1.000
_cell.length_c   1.000
_cell.angle_alpha   90.00
_cell.angle_beta   90.00
_cell.angle_gamma   90.00
#
_symmetry.space_group_name_H-M   'P 1'
#
loop_
_entity.id
_entity.type
_entity.pdbx_description
1 polymer ?
#
loop_
_entity_poly.entity_id
_entity_poly.type
_entity_poly.pdbx_seq_one_letter_code
_entity_poly.pdbx_strand_id
1 'polypeptide(L)'
;MALGCLVSIFSQVPNFNTLVCFPRGTSPSGPLFFWAYIFYLSKIVEFTDTLLIILSGSMKRLSFLHVYHHSMVVIMCYICLDSAQSSVPMVLITNCVVHVVMYTYYLLCTLGMHPKWKKMVTDFQLVQFWLSFLIMAMLVFYHFTASGCSGILSWCFNAAF
;
A
#
# COMPACT_ATOMS: atom_id res chain seq x y z
N MET A 1 -9.46 -4.49 7.56
CA MET A 1 -8.47 -3.45 7.18
C MET A 1 -9.07 -2.44 6.20
N ALA A 2 -9.43 -2.83 4.97
CA ALA A 2 -10.00 -1.93 3.96
C ALA A 2 -11.19 -1.09 4.46
N LEU A 3 -12.20 -1.74 5.07
CA LEU A 3 -13.36 -1.07 5.68
C LEU A 3 -12.96 -0.11 6.81
N GLY A 4 -11.99 -0.48 7.63
CA GLY A 4 -11.49 0.36 8.72
C GLY A 4 -10.81 1.62 8.22
N CYS A 5 -9.95 1.50 7.21
CA CYS A 5 -9.32 2.64 6.54
C CYS A 5 -10.34 3.56 5.87
N LEU A 6 -11.31 2.99 5.15
CA LEU A 6 -12.39 3.76 4.51
C LEU A 6 -13.17 4.56 5.55
N VAL A 7 -13.63 3.92 6.63
CA VAL A 7 -14.38 4.59 7.70
C VAL A 7 -13.54 5.68 8.36
N SER A 8 -12.25 5.43 8.64
CA SER A 8 -11.36 6.45 9.20
C SER A 8 -11.15 7.64 8.26
N ILE A 9 -11.06 7.42 6.94
CA ILE A 9 -10.95 8.52 5.98
C ILE A 9 -12.25 9.32 5.91
N PHE A 10 -13.41 8.67 5.77
CA PHE A 10 -14.70 9.35 5.71
C PHE A 10 -15.04 10.11 7.00
N SER A 11 -14.57 9.63 8.16
CA SER A 11 -14.85 10.27 9.45
C SER A 11 -13.85 11.37 9.83
N GLN A 12 -12.60 11.32 9.37
CA GLN A 12 -11.55 12.24 9.82
C GLN A 12 -11.09 13.24 8.77
N VAL A 13 -11.38 12.98 7.49
CA VAL A 13 -10.85 13.80 6.40
C VAL A 13 -11.98 14.63 5.78
N PRO A 14 -12.10 15.92 6.14
CA PRO A 14 -13.21 16.75 5.67
C PRO A 14 -13.07 17.14 4.20
N ASN A 15 -11.85 17.17 3.65
CA ASN A 15 -11.56 17.65 2.29
C ASN A 15 -10.52 16.77 1.58
N PHE A 16 -10.67 16.62 0.26
CA PHE A 16 -9.72 15.89 -0.58
C PHE A 16 -8.29 16.45 -0.54
N ASN A 17 -8.14 17.77 -0.39
CA ASN A 17 -6.82 18.40 -0.27
C ASN A 17 -6.05 17.91 0.97
N THR A 18 -6.75 17.72 2.10
CA THR A 18 -6.16 17.20 3.36
C THR A 18 -5.90 15.69 3.27
N LEU A 19 -6.61 14.98 2.39
CA LEU A 19 -6.38 13.56 2.11
C LEU A 19 -5.09 13.33 1.32
N VAL A 20 -4.79 14.24 0.40
CA VAL A 20 -3.60 14.18 -0.47
C VAL A 20 -2.39 14.77 0.24
N CYS A 21 -2.53 15.90 0.92
CA CYS A 21 -1.44 16.63 1.56
C CYS A 21 -1.77 16.89 3.04
N PHE A 22 -1.03 16.26 3.95
CA PHE A 22 -1.11 16.59 5.36
C PHE A 22 -0.23 17.81 5.68
N PRO A 23 -0.69 18.72 6.57
CA PRO A 23 0.11 19.87 6.98
C PRO A 23 1.41 19.42 7.66
N ARG A 24 2.49 20.18 7.49
CA ARG A 24 3.78 19.85 8.13
C ARG A 24 3.62 19.78 9.65
N GLY A 25 4.21 18.75 10.25
CA GLY A 25 4.19 18.54 11.70
C GLY A 25 3.00 17.72 12.21
N THR A 26 2.19 17.10 11.34
CA THR A 26 1.22 16.08 11.77
C THR A 26 1.95 14.95 12.48
N SER A 27 1.62 14.74 13.75
CA SER A 27 2.05 13.56 14.48
C SER A 27 1.36 12.32 13.91
N PRO A 28 2.04 11.16 13.79
CA PRO A 28 1.46 9.90 13.32
C PRO A 28 0.52 9.27 14.36
N SER A 29 -0.47 10.04 14.81
CA SER A 29 -1.40 9.67 15.87
C SER A 29 -2.83 9.74 15.38
N GLY A 30 -3.61 8.72 15.69
CA GLY A 30 -5.05 8.67 15.42
C GLY A 30 -5.50 7.40 14.69
N PRO A 31 -6.82 7.20 14.56
CA PRO A 31 -7.41 6.01 13.91
C PRO A 31 -6.89 5.74 12.49
N LEU A 32 -6.60 6.76 11.70
CA LEU A 32 -6.03 6.60 10.36
C LEU A 32 -4.61 6.00 10.40
N PHE A 33 -3.76 6.49 11.30
CA PHE A 33 -2.41 5.93 11.51
C PHE A 33 -2.44 4.56 12.18
N PHE A 34 -3.42 4.28 13.04
CA PHE A 34 -3.65 2.93 13.58
C PHE A 34 -3.88 1.93 12.45
N TRP A 35 -4.77 2.22 11.50
CA TRP A 35 -4.98 1.31 10.38
C TRP A 35 -3.78 1.25 9.42
N ALA A 36 -3.03 2.34 9.28
CA ALA A 36 -1.77 2.33 8.54
C ALA A 36 -0.72 1.44 9.19
N TYR A 37 -0.67 1.40 10.52
CA TYR A 37 0.17 0.47 11.27
C TYR A 37 -0.29 -0.99 11.09
N ILE A 38 -1.60 -1.25 11.14
CA ILE A 38 -2.16 -2.59 10.83
C ILE A 38 -1.80 -3.02 9.40
N PHE A 39 -1.82 -2.10 8.43
CA PHE A 39 -1.37 -2.37 7.07
C PHE A 39 0.11 -2.74 7.00
N TYR A 40 0.97 -2.01 7.73
CA TYR A 40 2.39 -2.37 7.85
C TYR A 40 2.58 -3.77 8.42
N LEU A 41 1.86 -4.13 9.49
CA LEU A 41 1.91 -5.49 10.04
C LEU A 41 1.48 -6.54 9.01
N SER A 42 0.50 -6.24 8.16
CA SER A 42 0.11 -7.14 7.06
C SER A 42 1.27 -7.45 6.12
N LYS A 43 2.12 -6.47 5.80
CA LYS A 43 3.30 -6.70 4.94
C LYS A 43 4.33 -7.61 5.58
N ILE A 44 4.43 -7.61 6.90
CA ILE A 44 5.24 -8.60 7.64
C ILE A 44 4.59 -9.98 7.54
N VAL A 45 3.27 -10.08 7.68
CA VAL A 45 2.57 -11.38 7.52
C VAL A 45 2.71 -11.93 6.11
N GLU A 46 2.74 -11.08 5.07
CA GLU A 46 2.99 -11.48 3.67
C GLU A 46 4.38 -12.13 3.46
N PHE A 47 5.35 -11.93 4.35
CA PHE A 47 6.60 -12.73 4.32
C PHE A 47 6.35 -14.22 4.56
N THR A 48 5.26 -14.58 5.23
CA THR A 48 4.85 -15.97 5.43
C THR A 48 4.58 -16.66 4.09
N ASP A 49 4.03 -15.95 3.09
CA ASP A 49 3.87 -16.52 1.73
C ASP A 49 5.23 -16.90 1.12
N THR A 50 6.25 -16.06 1.35
CA THR A 50 7.63 -16.33 0.91
C THR A 50 8.22 -17.53 1.65
N LEU A 51 7.98 -17.63 2.97
CA LEU A 51 8.40 -18.76 3.78
C LEU A 51 7.75 -20.07 3.29
N LEU A 52 6.45 -20.06 2.98
CA LEU A 52 5.73 -21.21 2.44
C LEU A 52 6.27 -21.63 1.06
N ILE A 53 6.66 -20.69 0.20
CA ILE A 53 7.27 -20.99 -1.10
C ILE A 53 8.63 -21.67 -0.92
N ILE A 54 9.45 -21.19 0.02
CA ILE A 54 10.76 -21.77 0.35
C ILE A 54 10.57 -23.19 0.89
N LEU A 55 9.64 -23.39 1.83
CA LEU A 55 9.32 -24.70 2.40
C LEU A 55 8.76 -25.67 1.36
N SER A 56 8.02 -25.17 0.37
CA SER A 56 7.50 -25.97 -0.76
C SER A 56 8.60 -26.36 -1.77
N GLY A 57 9.83 -25.89 -1.63
CA GLY A 57 10.96 -26.20 -2.53
C GLY A 57 10.81 -25.60 -3.94
N SER A 58 9.84 -24.71 -4.16
CA SER A 58 9.50 -24.20 -5.50
C SER A 58 10.33 -22.98 -5.87
N MET A 59 11.62 -23.18 -6.16
CA MET A 59 12.57 -22.12 -6.54
C MET A 59 12.15 -21.33 -7.79
N LYS A 60 11.30 -21.91 -8.66
CA LYS A 60 10.72 -21.18 -9.82
C LYS A 60 9.76 -20.04 -9.44
N ARG A 61 9.16 -20.09 -8.25
CA ARG A 61 8.23 -19.05 -7.75
C ARG A 61 8.94 -17.96 -6.96
N LEU A 62 10.10 -18.28 -6.39
CA LEU A 62 10.94 -17.33 -5.65
C LEU A 62 11.84 -16.55 -6.63
N SER A 63 11.26 -15.59 -7.34
CA SER A 63 12.03 -14.70 -8.22
C SER A 63 12.79 -13.64 -7.40
N PHE A 64 13.88 -13.12 -7.95
CA PHE A 64 14.60 -11.98 -7.35
C PHE A 64 13.65 -10.78 -7.13
N LEU A 65 12.76 -10.52 -8.09
CA LEU A 65 11.78 -9.45 -8.00
C LEU A 65 10.86 -9.61 -6.79
N HIS A 66 10.40 -10.83 -6.50
CA HIS A 66 9.55 -11.12 -5.35
C HIS A 66 10.24 -10.78 -4.03
N VAL A 67 11.47 -11.24 -3.85
CA VAL A 67 12.23 -11.02 -2.62
C VAL A 67 12.61 -9.54 -2.46
N TYR A 68 13.06 -8.90 -3.54
CA TYR A 68 13.37 -7.46 -3.54
C TYR A 68 12.12 -6.64 -3.20
N HIS A 69 10.99 -6.91 -3.85
CA HIS A 69 9.74 -6.21 -3.61
C HIS A 69 9.24 -6.37 -2.17
N HIS A 70 9.16 -7.60 -1.64
CA HIS A 70 8.68 -7.83 -0.27
C HIS A 70 9.58 -7.19 0.79
N SER A 71 10.90 -7.18 0.60
CA SER A 71 11.84 -6.52 1.52
C SER A 71 11.74 -4.99 1.46
N MET A 72 11.71 -4.41 0.26
CA MET A 72 11.61 -2.96 0.12
C MET A 72 10.27 -2.41 0.60
N VAL A 73 9.15 -3.07 0.26
CA VAL A 73 7.81 -2.58 0.65
C VAL A 73 7.66 -2.48 2.17
N VAL A 74 8.25 -3.39 2.96
CA VAL A 74 8.20 -3.32 4.43
C VAL A 74 9.00 -2.11 4.95
N ILE A 75 10.21 -1.90 4.43
CA ILE A 75 11.07 -0.76 4.82
C ILE A 75 10.39 0.56 4.45
N MET A 76 9.86 0.64 3.23
CA MET A 76 9.10 1.77 2.72
C MET A 76 7.89 2.09 3.59
N CYS A 77 7.08 1.09 3.95
CA CYS A 77 5.92 1.29 4.81
C CYS A 77 6.30 1.80 6.21
N TYR A 78 7.41 1.33 6.78
CA TYR A 78 7.91 1.84 8.05
C TYR A 78 8.29 3.31 7.96
N ILE A 79 9.09 3.68 6.95
CA ILE A 79 9.55 5.06 6.72
C ILE A 79 8.37 6.00 6.43
N CYS A 80 7.31 5.52 5.76
CA CYS A 80 6.07 6.26 5.54
C CYS A 80 5.30 6.53 6.83
N LEU A 81 5.23 5.54 7.73
CA LEU A 81 4.53 5.66 9.00
C LEU A 81 5.23 6.61 9.95
N ASP A 82 6.55 6.46 10.08
CA ASP A 82 7.38 7.28 10.96
C ASP A 82 7.35 8.77 10.58
N SER A 83 7.39 9.07 9.27
CA SER A 83 7.36 10.46 8.78
C SER A 83 5.97 11.06 8.62
N ALA A 84 4.92 10.32 8.99
CA ALA A 84 3.53 10.66 8.71
C ALA A 84 3.34 11.10 7.25
N GLN A 85 3.81 10.28 6.30
CA GLN A 85 3.84 10.64 4.90
C GLN A 85 2.45 10.96 4.37
N SER A 86 2.35 12.11 3.73
CA SER A 86 1.15 12.54 3.02
C SER A 86 0.82 11.58 1.89
N SER A 87 -0.46 11.37 1.58
CA SER A 87 -0.98 10.41 0.58
C SER A 87 -0.95 8.91 0.95
N VAL A 88 -0.33 8.51 2.07
CA VAL A 88 -0.35 7.12 2.57
C VAL A 88 -1.76 6.52 2.65
N PRO A 89 -2.80 7.22 3.15
CA PRO A 89 -4.14 6.65 3.29
C PRO A 89 -4.78 6.26 1.96
N MET A 90 -4.52 7.03 0.90
CA MET A 90 -5.07 6.78 -0.43
C MET A 90 -4.42 5.56 -1.08
N VAL A 91 -3.08 5.49 -1.02
CA VAL A 91 -2.32 4.35 -1.54
C VAL A 91 -2.66 3.07 -0.78
N LEU A 92 -2.88 3.18 0.53
CA LEU A 92 -3.23 2.05 1.37
C LEU A 92 -4.60 1.48 0.99
N ILE A 93 -5.62 2.31 0.80
CA ILE A 93 -6.96 1.84 0.42
C ILE A 93 -6.93 1.14 -0.94
N THR A 94 -6.27 1.74 -1.94
CA THR A 94 -6.20 1.13 -3.27
C THR A 94 -5.48 -0.22 -3.21
N ASN A 95 -4.39 -0.32 -2.45
CA ASN A 95 -3.69 -1.59 -2.26
C ASN A 95 -4.56 -2.62 -1.52
N CYS A 96 -5.24 -2.23 -0.44
CA CYS A 96 -6.12 -3.12 0.32
C CYS A 96 -7.25 -3.69 -0.54
N VAL A 97 -7.88 -2.87 -1.38
CA VAL A 97 -8.97 -3.32 -2.27
C VAL A 97 -8.44 -4.36 -3.27
N VAL A 98 -7.30 -4.11 -3.90
CA VAL A 98 -6.70 -5.06 -4.84
C VAL A 98 -6.24 -6.34 -4.13
N HIS A 99 -5.66 -6.23 -2.94
CA HIS A 99 -5.24 -7.39 -2.15
C HIS A 99 -6.43 -8.28 -1.74
N VAL A 100 -7.58 -7.70 -1.40
CA VAL A 100 -8.80 -8.49 -1.13
C VAL A 100 -9.19 -9.30 -2.38
N VAL A 101 -9.15 -8.70 -3.57
CA VAL A 101 -9.47 -9.41 -4.82
C VAL A 101 -8.44 -10.51 -5.13
N MET A 102 -7.15 -10.20 -4.97
CA MET A 102 -6.06 -11.14 -5.24
C MET A 102 -6.08 -12.35 -4.30
N TYR A 103 -6.23 -12.13 -2.99
CA TYR A 103 -6.28 -13.22 -2.01
C TYR A 103 -7.57 -14.04 -2.14
N THR A 104 -8.69 -13.42 -2.52
CA THR A 104 -9.91 -14.17 -2.86
C THR A 104 -9.67 -15.11 -4.03
N TYR A 105 -8.95 -14.66 -5.06
CA TYR A 105 -8.56 -15.52 -6.19
C TYR A 105 -7.66 -16.68 -5.74
N TYR A 106 -6.66 -16.45 -4.89
CA TYR A 106 -5.81 -17.52 -4.37
C TYR A 106 -6.57 -18.52 -3.50
N LEU A 107 -7.50 -18.05 -2.66
CA LEU A 107 -8.37 -18.91 -1.87
C LEU A 107 -9.19 -19.84 -2.77
N LEU A 108 -9.81 -19.30 -3.82
CA LEU A 108 -10.56 -20.11 -4.79
C LEU A 108 -9.68 -21.16 -5.46
N CYS A 109 -8.44 -20.81 -5.85
CA CYS A 109 -7.47 -21.76 -6.37
C CYS A 109 -7.11 -22.88 -5.38
N THR A 110 -6.95 -22.56 -4.09
CA THR A 110 -6.67 -23.59 -3.06
C THR A 110 -7.86 -24.51 -2.80
N LEU A 111 -9.09 -24.06 -3.06
CA LEU A 111 -10.31 -24.87 -2.98
C LEU A 111 -10.52 -25.76 -4.23
N GLY A 112 -9.57 -25.78 -5.18
CA GLY A 112 -9.66 -26.57 -6.41
C GLY A 112 -10.53 -25.94 -7.50
N MET A 113 -11.04 -24.72 -7.28
CA MET A 113 -11.69 -23.95 -8.33
C MET A 113 -10.62 -23.18 -9.10
N HIS A 114 -10.59 -23.28 -10.43
CA HIS A 114 -9.61 -22.57 -11.27
C HIS A 114 -10.32 -21.46 -12.05
N PRO A 115 -10.52 -20.27 -11.46
CA PRO A 115 -11.19 -19.19 -12.15
C PRO A 115 -10.45 -18.74 -13.41
N LYS A 116 -11.16 -18.56 -14.52
CA LYS A 116 -10.58 -18.08 -15.78
C LYS A 116 -10.18 -16.60 -15.75
N TRP A 117 -10.59 -15.85 -14.72
CA TRP A 117 -10.34 -14.40 -14.59
C TRP A 117 -8.95 -14.02 -14.03
N LYS A 118 -7.96 -14.91 -14.11
CA LYS A 118 -6.57 -14.61 -13.68
C LYS A 118 -6.05 -13.31 -14.30
N LYS A 119 -6.33 -13.08 -15.58
CA LYS A 119 -5.90 -11.87 -16.30
C LYS A 119 -6.51 -10.60 -15.71
N MET A 120 -7.79 -10.63 -15.31
CA MET A 120 -8.44 -9.49 -14.68
C MET A 120 -7.75 -9.11 -13.37
N VAL A 121 -7.31 -10.08 -12.56
CA VAL A 121 -6.59 -9.80 -11.31
C VAL A 121 -5.29 -9.05 -11.59
N THR A 122 -4.54 -9.44 -12.63
CA THR A 122 -3.31 -8.76 -13.04
C THR A 122 -3.60 -7.36 -13.59
N ASP A 123 -4.66 -7.19 -14.38
CA ASP A 123 -5.07 -5.88 -14.89
C ASP A 123 -5.45 -4.94 -13.73
N PHE A 124 -6.15 -5.44 -12.71
CA PHE A 124 -6.45 -4.69 -11.49
C PHE A 124 -5.20 -4.25 -10.73
N GLN A 125 -4.19 -5.13 -10.61
CA GLN A 125 -2.90 -4.77 -10.00
C GLN A 125 -2.18 -3.68 -10.80
N LEU A 126 -2.19 -3.76 -12.13
CA LEU A 126 -1.58 -2.74 -12.98
C LEU A 126 -2.28 -1.38 -12.84
N VAL A 127 -3.62 -1.36 -12.80
CA VAL A 127 -4.39 -0.14 -12.55
C VAL A 127 -4.05 0.47 -11.18
N GLN A 128 -3.86 -0.35 -10.15
CA GLN A 128 -3.43 0.14 -8.84
C GLN A 128 -2.06 0.82 -8.90
N PHE A 129 -1.10 0.32 -9.69
CA PHE A 129 0.17 1.01 -9.89
C PHE A 129 -0.01 2.37 -10.56
N TRP A 130 -0.81 2.45 -11.64
CA TRP A 130 -1.10 3.72 -12.31
C TRP A 130 -1.74 4.74 -11.38
N LEU A 131 -2.73 4.31 -10.58
CA LEU A 131 -3.36 5.17 -9.59
C LEU A 131 -2.37 5.65 -8.52
N SER A 132 -1.50 4.77 -8.04
CA SER A 132 -0.44 5.14 -7.10
C SER A 132 0.49 6.20 -7.69
N PHE A 133 0.93 6.08 -8.95
CA PHE A 133 1.75 7.10 -9.61
C PHE A 133 1.02 8.44 -9.74
N LEU A 134 -0.27 8.44 -10.07
CA LEU A 134 -1.06 9.66 -10.15
C LEU A 134 -1.19 10.37 -8.79
N ILE A 135 -1.46 9.61 -7.72
CA ILE A 135 -1.51 10.15 -6.36
C ILE A 135 -0.14 10.73 -5.96
N MET A 136 0.93 10.04 -6.32
CA MET A 136 2.31 10.45 -6.06
C MET A 136 2.65 11.76 -6.78
N ALA A 137 2.24 11.92 -8.04
CA ALA A 137 2.39 13.15 -8.81
C ALA A 137 1.54 14.31 -8.25
N MET A 138 0.30 14.03 -7.83
CA MET A 138 -0.54 15.03 -7.17
C MET A 138 0.10 15.54 -5.88
N LEU A 139 0.69 14.66 -5.05
CA LEU A 139 1.38 15.10 -3.84
C LEU A 139 2.48 16.12 -4.14
N VAL A 140 3.30 15.87 -5.16
CA VAL A 140 4.38 16.79 -5.57
C VAL A 140 3.79 18.12 -6.02
N PHE A 141 2.75 18.11 -6.84
CA PHE A 141 2.07 19.31 -7.30
C PHE A 141 1.54 20.16 -6.12
N TYR A 142 0.87 19.53 -5.15
CA TYR A 142 0.41 20.22 -3.94
C TYR A 142 1.56 20.68 -3.05
N HIS A 143 2.67 19.94 -3.00
CA HIS A 143 3.85 20.35 -2.22
C HIS A 143 4.46 21.66 -2.74
N PHE A 144 4.54 21.84 -4.06
CA PHE A 144 5.07 23.06 -4.68
C PHE A 144 4.06 24.23 -4.70
N THR A 145 2.77 23.93 -4.74
CA THR A 145 1.71 24.96 -4.82
C THR A 145 1.22 25.43 -3.45
N ALA A 146 1.33 24.60 -2.41
CA ALA A 146 0.90 24.91 -1.04
C ALA A 146 2.10 25.16 -0.10
N SER A 147 1.84 25.31 1.20
CA SER A 147 2.84 25.53 2.27
C SER A 147 3.71 24.30 2.59
N GLY A 148 3.79 23.34 1.66
CA GLY A 148 4.49 22.05 1.75
C GLY A 148 3.77 20.98 2.59
N CYS A 149 3.96 19.72 2.19
CA CYS A 149 3.33 18.55 2.80
C CYS A 149 4.28 17.77 3.72
N SER A 150 3.73 17.04 4.70
CA SER A 150 4.50 16.16 5.59
C SER A 150 5.04 14.91 4.87
N GLY A 151 6.24 14.46 5.26
CA GLY A 151 6.88 13.23 4.78
C GLY A 151 7.41 13.27 3.34
N ILE A 152 7.83 14.44 2.86
CA ILE A 152 8.43 14.58 1.51
C ILE A 152 9.73 13.77 1.35
N LEU A 153 10.51 13.58 2.42
CA LEU A 153 11.73 12.79 2.39
C LEU A 153 11.42 11.30 2.15
N SER A 154 10.40 10.77 2.85
CA SER A 154 9.91 9.40 2.65
C SER A 154 9.34 9.22 1.25
N TRP A 155 8.67 10.24 0.70
CA TRP A 155 8.24 10.23 -0.69
C TRP A 155 9.43 10.11 -1.66
N CYS A 156 10.50 10.89 -1.46
CA CYS A 156 11.71 10.80 -2.31
C CYS A 156 12.35 9.41 -2.21
N PHE A 157 12.38 8.82 -1.01
CA PHE A 157 12.87 7.45 -0.81
C PHE A 157 12.00 6.44 -1.58
N ASN A 158 10.68 6.54 -1.48
CA ASN A 158 9.75 5.67 -2.21
C ASN A 158 9.80 5.86 -3.73
N ALA A 159 10.15 7.06 -4.21
CA ALA A 159 10.28 7.32 -5.64
C ALA A 159 11.60 6.80 -6.22
N ALA A 160 12.62 6.61 -5.38
CA ALA A 160 13.96 6.18 -5.80
C ALA A 160 14.13 4.64 -5.84
N PHE A 161 13.29 3.90 -5.11
CA PHE A 161 13.43 2.45 -4.90
C PHE A 161 12.17 1.67 -5.29
#